data_AF-A0A0A0J8T9-F1
#
_entry.id   AF-A0A0A0J8T9-F1
#
_cell.length_a   1.000
_cell.length_b   1.000
_cell.length_c   1.000
_cell.angle_alpha   90.00
_cell.angle_beta   90.00
_cell.angle_gamma   90.00
#
_symmetry.space_group_name_H-M   'P 1'
#
loop_
_entity.id
_entity.type
_entity.pdbx_description
1 polymer ?
#
loop_
_entity_poly.entity_id
_entity_poly.type
_entity_poly.pdbx_seq_one_letter_code
_entity_poly.pdbx_strand_id
1 'polypeptide(L)' 'MTILCSRCPVRDLHCGDCMVTALVDPDAMGLRSDLPIDSDERAAVTACVRAGLITAESAASVRSQRVPFDLGHAVG' A
#
# COMPACT_ATOMS: atom_id res chain seq x y z
N MET A 1 -19.47 3.47 -3.84
CA MET A 1 -19.57 3.83 -5.27
C MET A 1 -18.82 2.76 -6.04
N THR A 2 -19.48 1.99 -6.92
CA THR A 2 -18.87 0.85 -7.61
C THR A 2 -18.70 1.20 -9.07
N ILE A 3 -17.46 1.23 -9.56
CA ILE A 3 -17.15 1.48 -10.96
C ILE A 3 -17.17 0.14 -11.69
N LEU A 4 -18.02 0.02 -12.71
CA LEU A 4 -18.14 -1.18 -13.54
C LEU A 4 -17.33 -0.97 -14.82
N CYS A 5 -16.24 -1.71 -15.02
CA CYS A 5 -15.40 -1.61 -16.22
C CYS A 5 -16.18 -1.80 -17.52
N SER A 6 -17.24 -2.61 -17.51
CA SER A 6 -18.14 -2.81 -18.65
C SER A 6 -18.89 -1.54 -19.09
N ARG A 7 -18.95 -0.52 -18.24
CA ARG A 7 -19.63 0.77 -18.46
C ARG A 7 -18.68 1.97 -18.44
N CYS A 8 -17.37 1.74 -18.44
CA CYS A 8 -16.39 2.82 -18.40
C CYS A 8 -16.36 3.58 -19.75
N PRO A 9 -16.53 4.92 -19.78
CA PRO A 9 -16.56 5.69 -21.02
C PRO A 9 -15.20 5.74 -21.76
N VAL A 10 -14.10 5.37 -21.11
CA VAL A 10 -12.76 5.27 -21.74
C VAL A 10 -12.34 3.82 -22.03
N ARG A 11 -13.27 2.87 -22.00
CA ARG A 11 -12.98 1.50 -22.45
C ARG A 11 -12.46 1.55 -23.90
N ASP A 12 -11.43 0.76 -24.21
CA ASP A 12 -10.75 0.72 -25.51
C ASP A 12 -9.82 1.91 -25.84
N LEU A 13 -9.68 2.89 -24.93
CA LEU A 13 -8.64 3.92 -24.94
C LEU A 13 -7.74 3.68 -23.72
N HIS A 14 -6.53 3.14 -23.93
CA HIS A 14 -5.50 2.83 -22.91
C HIS A 14 -6.00 3.00 -21.47
N CYS A 15 -6.71 2.00 -20.93
CA CYS A 15 -7.36 2.13 -19.63
C CYS A 15 -6.37 2.38 -18.48
N GLY A 16 -5.08 2.11 -18.70
CA GLY A 16 -3.98 2.49 -17.82
C GLY A 16 -3.88 4.00 -17.54
N ASP A 17 -4.34 4.85 -18.47
CA ASP A 17 -4.33 6.31 -18.31
C ASP A 17 -5.68 6.89 -17.84
N CYS A 18 -6.63 6.02 -17.49
CA CYS A 18 -7.93 6.44 -16.97
C CYS A 18 -7.79 7.07 -15.58
N MET A 19 -8.61 8.09 -15.29
CA MET A 19 -8.78 8.64 -13.94
C MET A 19 -9.03 7.54 -12.89
N VAL A 20 -9.67 6.43 -13.26
CA VAL A 20 -9.88 5.30 -12.35
C VAL A 20 -8.55 4.66 -11.96
N THR A 21 -7.67 4.37 -12.92
CA THR A 21 -6.32 3.84 -12.63
C THR A 21 -5.54 4.80 -11.76
N ALA A 22 -5.59 6.11 -12.02
CA ALA A 22 -4.99 7.12 -11.16
C ALA A 22 -5.61 7.21 -9.75
N LEU A 23 -6.86 6.79 -9.56
CA LEU A 23 -7.55 6.75 -8.26
C LEU A 23 -7.35 5.46 -7.49
N VAL A 24 -7.05 4.33 -8.16
CA VAL A 24 -6.76 3.05 -7.50
C VAL A 24 -5.27 2.70 -7.44
N ASP A 25 -4.40 3.42 -8.14
CA ASP A 25 -2.95 3.33 -7.99
C ASP A 25 -2.47 4.24 -6.84
N PRO A 26 -2.08 3.68 -5.68
CA PRO A 26 -1.61 4.46 -4.54
C PRO A 26 -0.31 5.22 -4.86
N ASP A 27 0.56 4.65 -5.71
CA ASP A 27 1.83 5.28 -6.07
C ASP A 27 1.59 6.51 -6.95
N ALA A 28 0.62 6.44 -7.88
CA ALA A 28 0.20 7.58 -8.69
C ALA A 28 -0.39 8.73 -7.85
N MET A 29 -1.00 8.42 -6.70
CA MET A 29 -1.50 9.41 -5.73
C MET A 29 -0.41 9.91 -4.75
N GLY A 30 0.84 9.47 -4.90
CA GLY A 30 1.94 9.84 -4.00
C GLY A 30 1.84 9.20 -2.61
N LEU A 31 1.00 8.17 -2.43
CA LEU A 31 0.98 7.37 -1.21
C LEU A 31 2.16 6.42 -1.22
N ARG A 32 3.28 6.86 -0.64
CA ARG A 32 4.48 6.02 -0.46
C ARG A 32 4.13 4.69 0.24
N SER A 33 4.70 3.59 -0.21
CA SER A 33 4.49 2.29 0.43
C SER A 33 5.06 2.22 1.85
N ASP A 34 6.08 3.03 2.15
CA ASP A 34 6.71 3.12 3.47
C ASP A 34 6.05 4.18 4.36
N LEU A 35 5.69 3.76 5.57
CA LEU A 35 5.09 4.59 6.62
C LEU A 35 6.00 4.63 7.86
N PRO A 36 5.99 5.75 8.60
CA PRO A 36 6.59 5.77 9.93
C PRO A 36 5.83 4.81 10.85
N ILE A 37 6.54 4.10 11.72
CA ILE A 37 5.90 3.19 12.68
C ILE A 37 5.10 3.96 13.73
N ASP A 38 3.88 3.51 13.99
CA ASP A 38 3.01 4.08 15.01
C ASP A 38 3.39 3.63 16.43
N SER A 39 2.59 4.00 17.44
CA SER A 39 2.84 3.64 18.84
C SER A 39 2.72 2.14 19.10
N ASP A 40 1.74 1.50 18.48
CA ASP A 40 1.39 0.11 18.72
C ASP A 40 2.39 -0.81 18.01
N GLU A 41 2.75 -0.46 16.77
CA GLU A 41 3.83 -1.11 16.02
C GLU A 41 5.17 -0.99 16.77
N ARG A 42 5.49 0.19 17.32
CA ARG A 42 6.71 0.39 18.11
C ARG A 42 6.71 -0.45 19.38
N ALA A 43 5.56 -0.60 20.05
CA ALA A 43 5.44 -1.48 21.20
C ALA A 43 5.69 -2.95 20.83
N ALA A 44 5.16 -3.40 19.68
CA ALA A 44 5.40 -4.74 19.16
C ALA A 44 6.88 -4.99 18.83
N VAL A 45 7.55 -4.07 18.13
CA VAL A 45 9.00 -4.17 17.84
C VAL A 45 9.82 -4.23 19.14
N THR A 46 9.46 -3.41 20.13
CA THR A 46 10.12 -3.43 21.45
C THR A 46 9.95 -4.78 22.15
N ALA A 47 8.77 -5.40 22.05
CA ALA A 47 8.54 -6.74 22.59
C ALA A 47 9.41 -7.80 21.88
N CYS A 48 9.54 -7.74 20.56
CA CYS A 48 10.42 -8.64 19.80
C CYS A 48 11.89 -8.51 20.20
N VAL A 49 12.40 -7.29 20.40
CA VAL A 49 13.77 -7.07 20.90
C VAL A 49 13.95 -7.66 22.29
N ARG A 50 13.00 -7.40 23.21
CA ARG A 50 13.04 -7.95 24.58
C ARG A 50 12.96 -9.47 24.63
N ALA A 51 12.25 -10.07 23.68
CA ALA A 51 12.17 -11.51 23.52
C ALA A 51 13.40 -12.11 22.82
N GLY A 52 14.34 -11.29 22.33
CA GLY A 52 15.52 -11.75 21.60
C GLY A 52 15.24 -12.24 20.18
N LEU A 53 14.05 -11.95 19.63
CA LEU A 53 13.66 -12.36 18.28
C LEU A 53 14.36 -11.54 17.19
N ILE A 54 14.72 -10.30 17.51
CA ILE A 54 15.47 -9.39 16.64
C ILE A 54 16.47 -8.56 17.46
N THR A 55 17.52 -8.05 16.82
CA THR A 55 18.50 -7.16 17.47
C THR A 55 18.00 -5.72 17.52
N ALA A 56 18.61 -4.90 18.39
CA ALA A 56 18.34 -3.47 18.43
C ALA A 56 18.73 -2.76 17.12
N GLU A 57 19.78 -3.23 16.45
CA GLU A 57 20.19 -2.73 15.13
C GLU A 57 19.13 -3.05 14.07
N SER A 58 18.63 -4.28 14.02
CA SER A 58 17.54 -4.66 13.11
C SER A 58 16.25 -3.89 13.41
N ALA A 59 15.95 -3.63 14.69
CA ALA A 59 14.79 -2.83 15.09
C ALA A 59 14.88 -1.38 14.58
N ALA A 60 16.08 -0.80 14.49
CA ALA A 60 16.28 0.58 14.03
C ALA A 60 15.98 0.77 12.54
N SER A 61 16.01 -0.31 11.74
CA SER A 61 15.68 -0.27 10.31
C SER A 61 14.24 -0.66 9.98
N VAL A 62 13.42 -1.02 10.99
CA VAL A 62 12.02 -1.40 10.79
C VAL A 62 11.21 -0.23 10.23
N ARG A 63 10.37 -0.52 9.24
CA ARG A 63 9.44 0.40 8.59
C ARG A 63 8.07 -0.26 8.54
N SER A 64 7.02 0.54 8.68
CA SER A 64 5.67 0.07 8.39
C SER A 64 5.48 0.08 6.87
N GLN A 65 4.88 -0.98 6.34
CA GLN A 65 4.60 -1.11 4.91
C GLN A 65 3.09 -1.20 4.71
N ARG A 66 2.56 -0.39 3.80
CA ARG A 66 1.19 -0.59 3.31
C ARG A 66 1.13 -1.92 2.57
N VAL A 67 0.33 -2.85 3.08
CA VAL A 67 -0.05 -4.03 2.29
C VAL A 67 -0.89 -3.55 1.11
N PRO A 68 -0.66 -4.08 -0.11
CA PRO A 68 -1.53 -3.79 -1.23
C PRO A 68 -2.96 -4.15 -0.86
N PHE A 69 -3.90 -3.24 -1.12
CA PHE A 69 -5.29 -3.64 -1.16
C PHE A 69 -5.47 -4.49 -2.42
N ASP A 70 -6.02 -5.69 -2.31
CA ASP A 70 -6.48 -6.50 -3.47
C ASP A 70 -7.71 -5.85 -4.14
N LEU A 71 -7.60 -4.57 -4.47
CA LEU A 71 -8.50 -3.88 -5.37
C LEU A 71 -8.00 -4.27 -6.76
N GLY A 72 -8.65 -5.26 -7.38
CA GLY A 72 -8.27 -5.74 -8.71
C GLY A 72 -7.99 -4.57 -9.66
N HIS A 73 -6.84 -4.62 -10.33
CA HIS A 73 -6.46 -3.58 -11.29
C HIS A 73 -7.17 -3.83 -12.63
N ALA A 74 -7.57 -2.76 -13.31
CA ALA A 74 -8.17 -2.87 -14.63
C ALA A 74 -7.10 -3.29 -15.65
N VAL A 75 -7.25 -4.48 -16.20
CA VAL A 75 -6.46 -4.96 -17.35
C VAL A 75 -7.26 -4.79 -18.64
N GLY A 76 -6.58 -4.34 -19.70
CA GLY A 76 -7.12 -4.15 -21.04
C GLY A 76 -6.00 -4.29 -22.06
#